data_AF-A0A167UYU3-F1
#
_entry.id   AF-A0A167UYU3-F1
#
_cell.length_a   1.000
_cell.length_b   1.000
_cell.length_c   1.000
_cell.angle_alpha   90.00
_cell.angle_beta   90.00
_cell.angle_gamma   90.00
#
_symmetry.space_group_name_H-M   'P 1'
#
loop_
_entity.id
_entity.type
_entity.pdbx_description
1 polymer ?
#
loop_
_entity_poly.entity_id
_entity_poly.type
_entity_poly.pdbx_seq_one_letter_code
_entity_poly.pdbx_strand_id
1 'polypeptide(L)'
;MTKKEIMKKAVALAKKMIGDWIARMALALKMVWAEVKEKMKKAFPALKGTAKQVAWANDIREKAVAALSEMVKEYAAKLDSGEYWSDKDHAYRSEKKTHLFEAFDALLNVEESKVWIELFGVNHAVSRQGVDRWTLVNSFAQDWLRAKFNRRRLADSFSKRMGVY
;
A
#
# COMPACT_ATOMS: atom_id res chain seq x y z
N MET A 1 -7.90 -15.50 9.83
CA MET A 1 -7.11 -16.67 9.38
C MET A 1 -5.71 -16.53 9.96
N THR A 2 -5.20 -17.56 10.64
CA THR A 2 -3.87 -17.53 11.28
C THR A 2 -2.75 -17.77 10.25
N LYS A 3 -1.49 -17.38 10.53
CA LYS A 3 -0.34 -17.60 9.61
C LYS A 3 -0.21 -19.07 9.18
N LYS A 4 -0.49 -20.01 10.10
CA LYS A 4 -0.43 -21.45 9.86
C LYS A 4 -1.54 -21.92 8.89
N GLU A 5 -2.73 -21.34 8.99
CA GLU A 5 -3.85 -21.61 8.06
C GLU A 5 -3.59 -21.05 6.67
N ILE A 6 -3.02 -19.85 6.56
CA ILE A 6 -2.65 -19.21 5.29
C ILE A 6 -1.65 -20.08 4.54
N MET A 7 -0.60 -20.54 5.21
CA MET A 7 0.41 -21.41 4.61
C MET A 7 -0.18 -22.76 4.20
N LYS A 8 -1.02 -23.39 5.03
CA LYS A 8 -1.69 -24.65 4.67
C LYS A 8 -2.56 -24.49 3.43
N LYS A 9 -3.32 -23.40 3.35
CA LYS A 9 -4.20 -23.12 2.21
C LYS A 9 -3.39 -22.83 0.95
N ALA A 10 -2.29 -22.08 1.05
CA ALA A 10 -1.41 -21.79 -0.07
C ALA A 10 -0.73 -23.06 -0.61
N VAL A 11 -0.22 -23.93 0.28
CA VAL A 11 0.35 -25.22 -0.13
C VAL A 11 -0.71 -26.09 -0.84
N ALA A 12 -1.92 -26.14 -0.31
CA ALA A 12 -3.01 -26.91 -0.93
C ALA A 12 -3.38 -26.38 -2.32
N LEU A 13 -3.30 -25.06 -2.53
CA LEU A 13 -3.56 -24.41 -3.81
C LEU A 13 -2.41 -24.66 -4.80
N ALA A 14 -1.16 -24.52 -4.35
CA ALA A 14 0.05 -24.77 -5.16
C ALA A 14 0.12 -26.22 -5.70
N LYS A 15 -0.36 -27.19 -4.92
CA LYS A 15 -0.44 -28.61 -5.33
C LYS A 15 -1.41 -28.86 -6.50
N LYS A 16 -2.40 -27.98 -6.71
CA LYS A 16 -3.37 -28.07 -7.81
C LYS A 16 -2.92 -27.34 -9.07
N MET A 17 -1.81 -26.61 -9.01
CA MET A 17 -1.26 -25.83 -10.12
C MET A 17 -0.17 -26.63 -10.83
N ILE A 18 0.01 -26.38 -12.13
CA ILE A 18 1.02 -27.02 -12.97
C ILE A 18 2.23 -26.08 -13.11
N GLY A 19 3.46 -26.62 -13.06
CA GLY A 19 4.71 -25.87 -13.25
C GLY A 19 5.72 -25.99 -12.11
N ASP A 20 6.69 -25.09 -12.08
CA ASP A 20 7.75 -25.05 -11.06
C ASP A 20 7.17 -24.87 -9.64
N TRP A 21 7.71 -25.60 -8.66
CA TRP A 21 7.21 -25.60 -7.29
C TRP A 21 7.32 -24.22 -6.62
N ILE A 22 8.44 -23.53 -6.81
CA ILE A 22 8.70 -22.21 -6.20
C ILE A 22 7.73 -21.18 -6.80
N ALA A 23 7.55 -21.21 -8.12
CA ALA A 23 6.61 -20.33 -8.81
C ALA A 23 5.16 -20.54 -8.36
N ARG A 24 4.72 -21.81 -8.25
CA ARG A 24 3.36 -22.15 -7.79
C ARG A 24 3.10 -21.76 -6.35
N MET A 25 4.08 -21.99 -5.48
CA MET A 25 3.96 -21.65 -4.06
C MET A 25 3.87 -20.14 -3.87
N ALA A 26 4.70 -19.36 -4.58
CA ALA A 26 4.63 -17.90 -4.56
C ALA A 26 3.27 -17.37 -5.07
N LEU A 27 2.76 -17.95 -6.17
CA LEU A 27 1.47 -17.56 -6.74
C LEU A 27 0.31 -17.93 -5.81
N ALA A 28 0.31 -19.14 -5.25
CA ALA A 28 -0.69 -19.60 -4.30
C ALA A 28 -0.70 -18.77 -3.01
N LEU A 29 0.47 -18.39 -2.49
CA LEU A 29 0.58 -17.47 -1.37
C LEU A 29 -0.02 -16.11 -1.71
N LYS A 30 0.28 -15.55 -2.88
CA LYS A 30 -0.33 -14.28 -3.34
C LYS A 30 -1.86 -14.39 -3.41
N MET A 31 -2.40 -15.47 -3.96
CA MET A 31 -3.86 -15.70 -4.07
C MET A 31 -4.52 -15.84 -2.70
N VAL A 32 -3.93 -16.62 -1.79
CA VAL A 32 -4.49 -16.79 -0.43
C VAL A 32 -4.38 -15.48 0.36
N TRP A 33 -3.29 -14.74 0.23
CA TRP A 33 -3.17 -13.41 0.84
C TRP A 33 -4.15 -12.41 0.25
N ALA A 34 -4.43 -12.46 -1.06
CA ALA A 34 -5.46 -11.64 -1.69
C ALA A 34 -6.86 -11.99 -1.16
N GLU A 35 -7.18 -13.27 -1.00
CA GLU A 35 -8.46 -13.71 -0.43
C GLU A 35 -8.60 -13.35 1.05
N VAL A 36 -7.52 -13.45 1.82
CA VAL A 36 -7.49 -12.96 3.22
C VAL A 36 -7.67 -11.45 3.24
N LYS A 37 -7.07 -10.70 2.32
CA LYS A 37 -7.24 -9.25 2.20
C LYS A 37 -8.63 -8.83 1.72
N GLU A 38 -9.28 -9.60 0.88
CA GLU A 38 -10.68 -9.40 0.45
C GLU A 38 -11.66 -9.69 1.60
N LYS A 39 -11.43 -10.79 2.33
CA LYS A 39 -12.26 -11.16 3.50
C LYS A 39 -11.98 -10.30 4.72
N MET A 40 -10.80 -9.72 4.82
CA MET A 40 -10.48 -8.60 5.70
C MET A 40 -10.74 -7.31 4.93
N LYS A 41 -12.03 -6.93 4.70
CA LYS A 41 -12.38 -5.51 4.72
C LYS A 41 -11.71 -4.95 5.96
N LYS A 42 -10.56 -4.28 5.77
CA LYS A 42 -9.55 -4.12 6.82
C LYS A 42 -10.26 -3.40 7.95
N ALA A 43 -10.44 -4.07 9.10
CA ALA A 43 -10.85 -3.38 10.30
C ALA A 43 -9.65 -2.50 10.68
N PHE A 44 -9.58 -1.31 10.09
CA PHE A 44 -8.57 -0.33 10.43
C PHE A 44 -8.69 -0.06 11.93
N PRO A 45 -7.59 0.23 12.62
CA PRO A 45 -7.69 0.61 14.02
C PRO A 45 -8.66 1.78 14.19
N ALA A 46 -9.39 1.76 15.29
CA ALA A 46 -10.23 2.89 15.67
C ALA A 46 -9.33 4.12 15.84
N LEU A 47 -9.72 5.24 15.23
CA LEU A 47 -8.91 6.44 15.31
C LEU A 47 -9.07 7.12 16.68
N LYS A 48 -7.96 7.61 17.21
CA LYS A 48 -7.85 8.39 18.44
C LYS A 48 -7.90 9.89 18.12
N GLY A 49 -8.58 10.66 18.96
CA GLY A 49 -8.74 12.11 18.82
C GLY A 49 -10.12 12.59 19.27
N THR A 50 -10.43 13.86 19.02
CA THR A 50 -11.77 14.39 19.29
C THR A 50 -12.79 13.78 18.32
N ALA A 51 -14.07 13.69 18.72
CA ALA A 51 -15.12 13.12 17.87
C ALA A 51 -15.19 13.77 16.47
N LYS A 52 -14.98 15.09 16.39
CA LYS A 52 -14.92 15.84 15.12
C LYS A 52 -13.71 15.43 14.28
N GLN A 53 -12.53 15.32 14.88
CA GLN A 53 -11.32 14.89 14.17
C GLN A 53 -11.43 13.45 13.69
N VAL A 54 -11.96 12.55 14.52
CA VAL A 54 -12.15 11.14 14.15
C VAL A 54 -13.12 11.00 12.99
N ALA A 55 -14.25 11.73 13.01
CA ALA A 55 -15.21 11.72 11.90
C ALA A 55 -14.57 12.22 10.59
N TRP A 56 -13.87 13.34 10.63
CA TRP A 56 -13.20 13.90 9.45
C TRP A 56 -12.08 12.99 8.93
N ALA A 57 -11.24 12.49 9.83
CA ALA A 57 -10.13 11.59 9.48
C ALA A 57 -10.63 10.26 8.89
N ASN A 58 -11.78 9.74 9.33
CA ASN A 58 -12.36 8.55 8.72
C ASN A 58 -12.79 8.77 7.27
N ASP A 59 -13.46 9.90 6.97
CA ASP A 59 -13.83 10.27 5.58
C ASP A 59 -12.59 10.42 4.69
N ILE A 60 -11.54 11.09 5.21
CA ILE A 60 -10.26 11.20 4.52
C ILE A 60 -9.64 9.82 4.28
N ARG A 61 -9.54 9.00 5.35
CA ARG A 61 -8.88 7.70 5.33
C ARG A 61 -9.51 6.78 4.30
N GLU A 62 -10.83 6.72 4.23
CA GLU A 62 -11.53 5.87 3.26
C GLU A 62 -11.15 6.22 1.81
N LYS A 63 -11.24 7.50 1.45
CA LYS A 63 -10.93 8.00 0.09
C LYS A 63 -9.45 7.90 -0.25
N ALA A 64 -8.58 8.31 0.68
CA ALA A 64 -7.13 8.25 0.50
C ALA A 64 -6.65 6.81 0.33
N VAL A 65 -7.15 5.87 1.16
CA VAL A 65 -6.75 4.47 1.08
C VAL A 65 -7.21 3.81 -0.21
N ALA A 66 -8.43 4.09 -0.68
CA ALA A 66 -8.90 3.58 -1.95
C ALA A 66 -7.98 3.98 -3.11
N ALA A 67 -7.64 5.28 -3.21
CA ALA A 67 -6.76 5.79 -4.26
C ALA A 67 -5.30 5.32 -4.10
N LEU A 68 -4.73 5.40 -2.89
CA LEU A 68 -3.36 4.94 -2.63
C LEU A 68 -3.18 3.44 -2.85
N SER A 69 -4.17 2.62 -2.51
CA SER A 69 -4.13 1.18 -2.74
C SER A 69 -3.93 0.86 -4.23
N GLU A 70 -4.69 1.51 -5.11
CA GLU A 70 -4.55 1.30 -6.57
C GLU A 70 -3.18 1.77 -7.07
N MET A 71 -2.70 2.92 -6.62
CA MET A 71 -1.39 3.44 -7.01
C MET A 71 -0.23 2.56 -6.52
N VAL A 72 -0.30 2.06 -5.28
CA VAL A 72 0.69 1.13 -4.73
C VAL A 72 0.70 -0.18 -5.51
N LYS A 73 -0.48 -0.71 -5.89
CA LYS A 73 -0.59 -1.91 -6.74
C LYS A 73 0.01 -1.68 -8.12
N GLU A 74 -0.32 -0.56 -8.77
CA GLU A 74 0.20 -0.20 -10.09
C GLU A 74 1.73 -0.11 -10.07
N TYR A 75 2.28 0.64 -9.11
CA TYR A 75 3.74 0.77 -8.97
C TYR A 75 4.42 -0.57 -8.68
N ALA A 76 3.83 -1.39 -7.81
CA ALA A 76 4.36 -2.72 -7.51
C ALA A 76 4.35 -3.66 -8.73
N ALA A 77 3.33 -3.58 -9.58
CA ALA A 77 3.26 -4.34 -10.83
C ALA A 77 4.36 -3.92 -11.81
N LYS A 78 4.64 -2.60 -11.91
CA LYS A 78 5.70 -2.07 -12.76
C LYS A 78 7.12 -2.36 -12.24
N LEU A 79 7.28 -2.57 -10.94
CA LEU A 79 8.51 -3.14 -10.37
C LEU A 79 8.68 -4.62 -10.73
N ASP A 80 7.59 -5.40 -10.68
CA ASP A 80 7.61 -6.83 -11.03
C ASP A 80 7.89 -7.06 -12.52
N SER A 81 7.32 -6.25 -13.41
CA SER A 81 7.57 -6.31 -14.86
C SER A 81 8.96 -5.81 -15.24
N GLY A 82 9.62 -5.10 -14.34
CA GLY A 82 10.91 -4.47 -14.58
C GLY A 82 10.87 -3.19 -15.40
N GLU A 83 9.68 -2.67 -15.70
CA GLU A 83 9.50 -1.35 -16.35
C GLU A 83 10.13 -0.23 -15.50
N TYR A 84 9.97 -0.32 -14.18
CA TYR A 84 10.56 0.62 -13.25
C TYR A 84 11.87 0.07 -12.68
N TRP A 85 12.91 0.92 -12.67
CA TRP A 85 14.28 0.51 -12.31
C TRP A 85 14.80 -0.64 -13.20
N SER A 86 14.61 -0.51 -14.52
CA SER A 86 15.01 -1.51 -15.52
C SER A 86 16.53 -1.76 -15.54
N ASP A 87 17.32 -0.77 -15.11
CA ASP A 87 18.77 -0.84 -14.95
C ASP A 87 19.21 -1.58 -13.68
N LYS A 88 18.27 -2.04 -12.84
CA LYS A 88 18.53 -2.73 -11.57
C LYS A 88 18.08 -4.18 -11.63
N ASP A 89 18.70 -5.00 -10.77
CA ASP A 89 18.37 -6.42 -10.68
C ASP A 89 17.00 -6.67 -10.04
N HIS A 90 16.54 -7.92 -10.14
CA HIS A 90 15.27 -8.34 -9.56
C HIS A 90 15.25 -8.22 -8.01
N ALA A 91 16.39 -8.44 -7.35
CA ALA A 91 16.49 -8.37 -5.90
C ALA A 91 16.24 -6.95 -5.39
N TYR A 92 16.83 -5.95 -6.02
CA TYR A 92 16.62 -4.53 -5.75
C TYR A 92 15.15 -4.13 -5.92
N ARG A 93 14.53 -4.53 -7.03
CA ARG A 93 13.10 -4.21 -7.29
C ARG A 93 12.18 -4.87 -6.27
N SER A 94 12.46 -6.13 -5.92
CA SER A 94 11.74 -6.86 -4.87
C SER A 94 11.87 -6.20 -3.51
N GLU A 95 13.08 -5.74 -3.14
CA GLU A 95 13.32 -4.99 -1.90
C GLU A 95 12.50 -3.69 -1.87
N LYS A 96 12.49 -2.91 -2.96
CA LYS A 96 11.71 -1.66 -3.03
C LYS A 96 10.21 -1.90 -2.94
N LYS A 97 9.73 -2.97 -3.56
CA LYS A 97 8.33 -3.40 -3.44
C LYS A 97 7.98 -3.75 -1.99
N THR A 98 8.82 -4.50 -1.29
CA THR A 98 8.62 -4.81 0.12
C THR A 98 8.55 -3.53 0.96
N HIS A 99 9.51 -2.61 0.80
CA HIS A 99 9.50 -1.34 1.53
C HIS A 99 8.26 -0.48 1.24
N LEU A 100 7.76 -0.49 0.00
CA LEU A 100 6.53 0.22 -0.37
C LEU A 100 5.32 -0.35 0.38
N PHE A 101 5.21 -1.69 0.43
CA PHE A 101 4.11 -2.35 1.14
C PHE A 101 4.21 -2.19 2.66
N GLU A 102 5.41 -2.25 3.23
CA GLU A 102 5.64 -2.01 4.67
C GLU A 102 5.22 -0.58 5.06
N ALA A 103 5.63 0.42 4.28
CA ALA A 103 5.27 1.80 4.54
C ALA A 103 3.76 2.03 4.36
N PHE A 104 3.15 1.44 3.33
CA PHE A 104 1.70 1.54 3.14
C PHE A 104 0.95 0.84 4.27
N ASP A 105 1.35 -0.37 4.67
CA ASP A 105 0.71 -1.08 5.79
C ASP A 105 0.85 -0.30 7.10
N ALA A 106 2.01 0.29 7.36
CA ALA A 106 2.20 1.15 8.52
C ALA A 106 1.28 2.37 8.51
N LEU A 107 1.05 3.00 7.35
CA LEU A 107 0.07 4.08 7.22
C LEU A 107 -1.33 3.61 7.62
N LEU A 108 -1.74 2.44 7.11
CA LEU A 108 -3.06 1.86 7.41
C LEU A 108 -3.26 1.51 8.89
N ASN A 109 -2.18 1.30 9.64
CA ASN A 109 -2.20 1.01 11.08
C ASN A 109 -2.03 2.27 11.95
N VAL A 110 -2.03 3.47 11.36
CA VAL A 110 -2.02 4.72 12.13
C VAL A 110 -3.35 4.90 12.85
N GLU A 111 -3.28 4.95 14.18
CA GLU A 111 -4.44 5.17 15.05
C GLU A 111 -4.73 6.66 15.25
N GLU A 112 -3.78 7.56 15.06
CA GLU A 112 -3.99 8.98 15.34
C GLU A 112 -4.75 9.68 14.19
N SER A 113 -5.95 10.21 14.49
CA SER A 113 -6.77 10.94 13.50
C SER A 113 -6.05 12.15 12.90
N LYS A 114 -5.25 12.84 13.73
CA LYS A 114 -4.49 14.03 13.32
C LYS A 114 -3.52 13.74 12.17
N VAL A 115 -2.90 12.57 12.15
CA VAL A 115 -1.94 12.21 11.08
C VAL A 115 -2.62 12.13 9.73
N TRP A 116 -3.82 11.54 9.65
CA TRP A 116 -4.61 11.47 8.42
C TRP A 116 -5.03 12.86 7.93
N ILE A 117 -5.43 13.72 8.87
CA ILE A 117 -5.81 15.10 8.59
C ILE A 117 -4.61 15.90 8.07
N GLU A 118 -3.45 15.81 8.71
CA GLU A 118 -2.24 16.55 8.30
C GLU A 118 -1.72 16.07 6.94
N LEU A 119 -1.69 14.75 6.72
CA LEU A 119 -1.17 14.18 5.49
C LEU A 119 -2.08 14.40 4.28
N PHE A 120 -3.40 14.39 4.46
CA PHE A 120 -4.32 14.32 3.32
C PHE A 120 -5.52 15.27 3.39
N GLY A 121 -5.81 15.85 4.55
CA GLY A 121 -6.90 16.80 4.72
C GLY A 121 -6.46 18.25 4.52
N VAL A 122 -5.42 18.67 5.24
CA VAL A 122 -4.95 20.08 5.30
C VAL A 122 -4.36 20.55 3.98
N ASN A 123 -3.63 19.66 3.29
CA ASN A 123 -3.09 19.91 1.96
C ASN A 123 -4.12 19.76 0.83
N HIS A 124 -5.38 19.48 1.16
CA HIS A 124 -6.46 19.23 0.21
C HIS A 124 -6.24 18.05 -0.76
N ALA A 125 -5.38 17.08 -0.42
CA ALA A 125 -5.27 15.84 -1.19
C ALA A 125 -6.59 15.07 -1.24
N VAL A 126 -7.37 15.13 -0.15
CA VAL A 126 -8.76 14.68 -0.09
C VAL A 126 -9.63 15.85 0.30
N SER A 127 -10.59 16.18 -0.56
CA SER A 127 -11.56 17.25 -0.33
C SER A 127 -12.99 16.77 -0.56
N ARG A 128 -13.96 17.67 -0.39
CA ARG A 128 -15.37 17.41 -0.76
C ARG A 128 -15.54 17.19 -2.27
N GLN A 129 -14.67 17.78 -3.09
CA GLN A 129 -14.76 17.70 -4.55
C GLN A 129 -14.17 16.40 -5.10
N GLY A 130 -13.37 15.69 -4.30
CA GLY A 130 -12.76 14.43 -4.69
C GLY A 130 -11.36 14.27 -4.13
N VAL A 131 -10.59 13.36 -4.76
CA VAL A 131 -9.20 13.07 -4.42
C VAL A 131 -8.30 13.70 -5.47
N ASP A 132 -7.44 14.62 -5.05
CA ASP A 132 -6.37 15.15 -5.90
C ASP A 132 -5.21 14.15 -5.90
N ARG A 133 -5.07 13.40 -7.00
CA ARG A 133 -4.11 12.30 -7.09
C ARG A 133 -2.66 12.78 -6.97
N TRP A 134 -2.32 13.92 -7.55
CA TRP A 134 -0.96 14.47 -7.51
C TRP A 134 -0.55 14.81 -6.08
N THR A 135 -1.41 15.52 -5.36
CA THR A 135 -1.18 15.95 -3.98
C THR A 135 -1.17 14.76 -3.04
N LEU A 136 -2.09 13.80 -3.22
CA LEU A 136 -2.15 12.56 -2.45
C LEU A 136 -0.85 11.76 -2.58
N VAL A 137 -0.35 11.59 -3.80
CA VAL A 137 0.91 10.89 -4.07
C VAL A 137 2.09 11.61 -3.43
N ASN A 138 2.15 12.94 -3.54
CA ASN A 138 3.25 13.71 -3.01
C ASN A 138 3.29 13.69 -1.48
N SER A 139 2.16 13.77 -0.79
CA SER A 139 2.16 13.65 0.66
C SER A 139 2.45 12.23 1.14
N PHE A 140 2.00 11.19 0.43
CA PHE A 140 2.44 9.83 0.74
C PHE A 140 3.95 9.64 0.46
N ALA A 141 4.48 10.18 -0.63
CA ALA A 141 5.88 10.01 -0.98
C ALA A 141 6.81 10.83 -0.08
N GLN A 142 6.59 12.13 0.01
CA GLN A 142 7.52 13.05 0.67
C GLN A 142 7.31 13.06 2.19
N ASP A 143 6.07 13.10 2.66
CA ASP A 143 5.79 13.24 4.09
C ASP A 143 5.73 11.89 4.82
N TRP A 144 5.40 10.80 4.11
CA TRP A 144 5.35 9.46 4.69
C TRP A 144 6.58 8.61 4.34
N LEU A 145 6.79 8.26 3.07
CA LEU A 145 7.89 7.39 2.65
C LEU A 145 9.28 8.01 2.93
N ARG A 146 9.46 9.28 2.62
CA ARG A 146 10.75 9.96 2.81
C ARG A 146 10.94 10.40 4.26
N ALA A 147 10.03 11.20 4.81
CA ALA A 147 10.24 11.78 6.14
C ALA A 147 10.12 10.75 7.28
N LYS A 148 9.14 9.84 7.23
CA LYS A 148 8.93 8.87 8.33
C LYS A 148 9.61 7.52 8.14
N PHE A 149 9.77 7.05 6.91
CA PHE A 149 10.41 5.75 6.62
C PHE A 149 11.86 5.87 6.12
N ASN A 150 12.38 7.08 5.94
CA ASN A 150 13.72 7.35 5.39
C ASN A 150 13.98 6.66 4.04
N ARG A 151 12.96 6.52 3.19
CA ARG A 151 13.04 5.85 1.89
C ARG A 151 13.15 6.83 0.73
N ARG A 152 14.11 7.75 0.79
CA ARG A 152 14.26 8.87 -0.16
C ARG A 152 14.18 8.46 -1.64
N ARG A 153 15.02 7.52 -2.09
CA ARG A 153 15.01 7.08 -3.50
C ARG A 153 13.69 6.44 -3.94
N LEU A 154 13.03 5.71 -3.03
CA LEU A 154 11.73 5.11 -3.31
C LEU A 154 10.64 6.17 -3.37
N ALA A 155 10.64 7.12 -2.44
CA ALA A 155 9.72 8.25 -2.41
C ALA A 155 9.81 9.09 -3.69
N ASP A 156 11.03 9.48 -4.07
CA ASP A 156 11.26 10.31 -5.26
C ASP A 156 10.79 9.59 -6.53
N SER A 157 11.08 8.30 -6.65
CA SER A 157 10.61 7.49 -7.79
C SER A 157 9.10 7.27 -7.77
N PHE A 158 8.50 7.02 -6.60
CA PHE A 158 7.06 6.84 -6.48
C PHE A 158 6.31 8.13 -6.85
N SER A 159 6.71 9.27 -6.28
CA SER A 159 6.15 10.58 -6.60
C SER A 159 6.27 10.89 -8.09
N LYS A 160 7.48 10.78 -8.65
CA LYS A 160 7.74 11.09 -10.06
C LYS A 160 6.95 10.20 -11.03
N ARG A 161 6.65 8.95 -10.68
CA ARG A 161 6.04 7.98 -11.60
C ARG A 161 4.53 7.81 -11.39
N MET A 162 4.02 8.12 -10.19
CA MET A 162 2.60 7.98 -9.86
C MET A 162 1.85 9.31 -9.81
N GLY A 163 2.57 10.42 -9.72
CA GLY A 163 2.02 11.78 -9.72
C GLY A 163 1.80 12.37 -11.10
N VAL A 164 2.23 11.72 -12.19
CA VAL A 164 2.08 12.28 -13.55
C VAL A 164 0.67 12.00 -14.06
N TYR A 165 -0.08 13.07 -14.31
CA TYR A 165 -1.26 13.15 -15.17
C TYR A 165 -1.10 14.38 -16.07
#